data_AF-E6KN39-F1
#
_entry.id   AF-E6KN39-F1
#
_cell.length_a   1.000
_cell.length_b   1.000
_cell.length_c   1.000
_cell.angle_alpha   90.00
_cell.angle_beta   90.00
_cell.angle_gamma   90.00
#
_symmetry.space_group_name_H-M   'P 1'
#
loop_
_entity.id
_entity.type
_entity.pdbx_description
1 polymer ?
#
loop_
_entity_poly.entity_id
_entity_poly.type
_entity_poly.pdbx_seq_one_letter_code
_entity_poly.pdbx_strand_id
1 'polypeptide(L)' 'MKPEDYAWNEFERTAYKTKMNHLPSPYKVAIWDDSEKRLELEQILDRLPQK' A
#
# COMPACT_ATOMS: atom_id res chain seq x y z
N MET A 1 -10.18 5.37 7.80
CA MET A 1 -8.85 4.89 7.41
C MET A 1 -8.98 3.41 7.15
N LYS A 2 -8.79 2.98 5.91
CA LYS A 2 -8.82 1.57 5.56
C LYS A 2 -7.41 0.99 5.69
N PRO A 3 -7.25 -0.29 6.06
CA PRO A 3 -5.92 -0.91 6.12
C PRO A 3 -5.17 -0.83 4.78
N GLU A 4 -5.89 -0.82 3.67
CA GLU A 4 -5.29 -0.77 2.34
C GLU A 4 -4.58 0.58 2.05
N ASP A 5 -4.90 1.63 2.81
CA ASP A 5 -4.34 2.98 2.63
C ASP A 5 -2.90 3.11 3.20
N TYR A 6 -2.34 2.07 3.83
CA TYR A 6 -1.03 2.14 4.50
C TYR A 6 -0.17 0.91 4.26
N ALA A 7 1.15 1.11 4.31
CA ALA A 7 2.13 0.04 4.18
C ALA A 7 2.25 -0.75 5.50
N TRP A 8 1.42 -1.78 5.67
CA TRP A 8 1.46 -2.65 6.85
C TRP A 8 2.34 -3.89 6.65
N ASN A 9 3.22 -4.15 7.62
CA ASN A 9 3.86 -5.45 7.76
C ASN A 9 2.92 -6.45 8.48
N GLU A 10 3.29 -7.74 8.47
CA GLU A 10 2.46 -8.82 9.01
C GLU A 10 2.12 -8.65 10.50
N PHE A 11 3.12 -8.22 11.29
CA PHE A 11 2.95 -7.95 12.72
C PHE A 11 1.94 -6.82 12.96
N GLU A 12 2.09 -5.70 12.26
CA GLU A 12 1.23 -4.53 12.44
C GLU A 12 -0.19 -4.79 11.93
N ARG A 13 -0.38 -5.59 10.86
CA ARG A 13 -1.72 -6.05 10.43
C ARG A 13 -2.39 -6.85 11.55
N THR A 14 -1.64 -7.73 12.19
CA THR A 14 -2.15 -8.56 13.30
C THR A 14 -2.50 -7.69 14.50
N ALA A 15 -1.60 -6.79 14.90
CA ALA A 15 -1.82 -5.86 16.02
C ALA A 15 -2.99 -4.88 15.79
N TYR A 16 -3.19 -4.41 14.55
CA TYR A 16 -4.33 -3.59 14.17
C TYR A 16 -5.65 -4.39 14.28
N LYS A 17 -5.68 -5.63 13.77
CA LYS A 17 -6.86 -6.52 13.86
C LYS A 17 -7.20 -6.88 15.30
N THR A 18 -6.19 -7.14 16.14
CA THR A 18 -6.39 -7.52 17.54
C THR A 18 -6.61 -6.32 18.47
N LYS A 19 -6.62 -5.08 17.94
CA LYS A 19 -6.73 -3.82 18.70
C LYS A 19 -5.72 -3.71 19.85
N MET A 20 -4.59 -4.41 19.74
CA MET A 20 -3.60 -4.49 20.82
C MET A 20 -2.86 -3.17 21.04
N ASN A 21 -2.79 -2.28 20.03
CA ASN A 21 -2.07 -1.00 20.09
C ASN A 21 -2.86 0.13 19.41
N HIS A 22 -2.52 1.39 19.73
CA HIS A 22 -2.92 2.58 18.94
C HIS A 22 -2.20 2.57 17.58
N LEU A 23 -2.72 1.76 16.66
CA LEU A 23 -2.33 1.71 15.26
C LEU A 23 -3.47 2.27 14.38
N PRO A 24 -3.14 2.97 13.26
CA PRO A 24 -1.79 3.29 12.79
C PRO A 24 -1.11 4.35 13.66
N SER A 25 0.22 4.23 13.79
CA SER A 25 1.06 5.28 14.38
C SER A 25 0.92 6.60 13.60
N PRO A 26 1.07 7.78 14.23
CA PRO A 26 1.13 9.05 13.53
C PRO A 26 2.20 9.11 12.42
N TYR A 27 3.23 8.28 12.51
CA TYR A 27 4.33 8.18 11.53
C TYR A 27 4.12 7.06 10.49
N LYS A 28 2.92 6.50 10.38
CA LYS A 28 2.65 5.40 9.44
C LYS A 28 2.74 5.91 8.00
N VAL A 29 3.52 5.21 7.17
CA VAL A 29 3.65 5.51 5.75
C VAL A 29 2.32 5.18 5.05
N ALA A 30 1.66 6.22 4.55
CA ALA A 30 0.48 6.10 3.71
C ALA A 30 0.88 5.66 2.30
N ILE A 31 0.07 4.77 1.71
CA ILE A 31 0.19 4.39 0.31
C ILE A 31 -0.64 5.37 -0.50
N TRP A 32 0.05 6.20 -1.28
CA TRP A 32 -0.59 7.08 -2.25
C TRP A 32 -0.53 6.38 -3.60
N ASP A 33 -1.51 5.52 -3.83
CA ASP A 33 -1.65 4.83 -5.09
C ASP A 33 -2.69 5.52 -5.96
N ASP A 34 -2.28 5.83 -7.18
CA ASP A 34 -3.14 6.38 -8.21
C ASP A 34 -3.35 5.28 -9.25
N SER A 35 -4.54 4.69 -9.23
CA SER A 35 -4.87 3.54 -10.08
C SER A 35 -4.79 3.87 -11.57
N GLU A 36 -5.09 5.12 -11.97
CA GLU A 36 -4.98 5.54 -13.36
C GLU A 36 -3.51 5.59 -13.78
N LYS A 37 -2.64 6.18 -12.95
CA LYS A 37 -1.20 6.24 -13.24
C LYS A 37 -0.54 4.87 -13.23
N ARG A 38 -0.98 3.96 -12.35
CA ARG A 38 -0.51 2.57 -12.36
C ARG A 38 -0.86 1.89 -13.67
N LEU A 39 -2.11 2.01 -14.12
CA LEU A 39 -2.57 1.42 -15.37
C LEU A 39 -1.81 2.00 -16.57
N GLU A 40 -1.58 3.31 -16.59
CA GLU A 40 -0.77 3.97 -17.62
C GLU A 40 0.65 3.40 -17.66
N LEU A 41 1.29 3.24 -16.50
CA LEU A 41 2.62 2.66 -16.39
C LEU A 41 2.67 1.21 -16.91
N GLU A 42 1.71 0.37 -16.52
CA GLU A 42 1.60 -1.02 -17.00
C GLU A 42 1.50 -1.07 -18.53
N GLN A 43 0.67 -0.22 -19.14
CA GLN A 43 0.54 -0.13 -20.60
C GLN A 43 1.83 0.33 -21.30
N ILE A 44 2.60 1.23 -20.67
CA ILE A 44 3.91 1.66 -21.20
C ILE A 44 4.91 0.51 -21.14
N LEU A 45 4.99 -0.18 -19.99
CA LEU A 45 5.91 -1.29 -19.78
C LEU A 45 5.66 -2.45 -20.74
N ASP A 46 4.39 -2.77 -21.02
CA ASP A 46 4.03 -3.80 -22.01
C ASP A 46 4.53 -3.49 -23.43
N ARG A 47 4.68 -2.21 -23.77
CA ARG A 47 5.18 -1.78 -25.09
C ARG A 47 6.69 -1.78 -25.19
N LEU A 48 7.39 -1.83 -24.05
CA LEU A 48 8.84 -1.85 -24.02
C LEU A 48 9.37 -3.27 -24.17
N PRO A 49 10.47 -3.48 -24.90
CA PRO A 49 11.09 -4.79 -25.01
C PRO A 49 11.55 -5.26 -23.63
N GLN A 50 10.90 -6.30 -23.11
CA GLN A 50 11.28 -6.99 -21.89
C GLN A 50 12.43 -7.96 -22.20
N LYS A 51 13.50 -7.94 -21.40
CA LYS A 51 14.66 -8.84 -21.54
C LYS A 51 14.48 -10.11 -20.73
#